data_AF-A0A939A2I3-F1
#
_entry.id   AF-A0A939A2I3-F1
#
_cell.length_a   1.000
_cell.length_b   1.000
_cell.length_c   1.000
_cell.angle_alpha   90.00
_cell.angle_beta   90.00
_cell.angle_gamma   90.00
#
_symmetry.space_group_name_H-M   'P 1'
#
loop_
_entity.id
_entity.type
_entity.pdbx_description
1 polymer ?
#
loop_
_entity_poly.entity_id
_entity_poly.type
_entity_poly.pdbx_seq_one_letter_code
_entity_poly.pdbx_strand_id
1 'polypeptide(L)'
;MKLFKDFQVSWKDALVCCLNIVALSGCVNVLAKLTVGIALSEKPAFAESKIIPDNSLGAESSSVVSFDSVGFPIDVINGGAIRQANLFYSFQEFNVGELRGVYFQNISNEIQNILARVTGENRSDILGTLGIVL
;
A
#
# COMPACT_ATOMS: atom_id res chain seq x y z
N MET A 1 -19.91 18.23 17.56
CA MET A 1 -19.22 18.60 16.30
C MET A 1 -17.87 19.22 16.65
N LYS A 2 -16.86 18.38 16.94
CA LYS A 2 -15.48 18.82 17.11
C LYS A 2 -14.67 18.05 16.08
N LEU A 3 -14.18 18.82 15.13
CA LEU A 3 -13.42 18.41 13.97
C LEU A 3 -12.14 17.70 14.41
N PHE A 4 -11.87 16.60 13.71
CA PHE A 4 -10.61 15.89 13.62
C PHE A 4 -9.41 16.82 13.84
N LYS A 5 -8.76 16.66 14.98
CA LYS A 5 -7.34 16.92 15.15
C LYS A 5 -6.75 15.62 15.67
N ASP A 6 -5.57 15.30 15.19
CA ASP A 6 -4.72 14.18 15.59
C ASP A 6 -4.70 12.99 14.60
N PHE A 7 -4.27 13.29 13.36
CA PHE A 7 -3.55 12.33 12.53
C PHE A 7 -2.20 12.96 12.15
N GLN A 8 -1.22 12.81 13.05
CA GLN A 8 0.16 13.19 12.80
C GLN A 8 0.83 12.05 12.04
N VAL A 9 0.82 12.12 10.70
CA VAL A 9 1.78 11.35 9.89
C VAL A 9 3.17 11.83 10.28
N SER A 10 3.98 10.93 10.85
CA SER A 10 5.34 11.22 11.30
C SER A 10 6.26 11.28 10.08
N TRP A 11 6.47 12.48 9.54
CA TRP A 11 7.36 12.77 8.41
C TRP A 11 8.86 12.57 8.70
N LYS A 12 9.23 11.94 9.82
CA LYS A 12 10.64 11.80 10.23
C LYS A 12 11.40 10.74 9.43
N ASP A 13 10.71 9.79 8.80
CA ASP A 13 11.37 8.65 8.15
C ASP A 13 11.66 8.88 6.66
N ALA A 14 11.13 9.95 6.06
CA ALA A 14 11.43 10.36 4.69
C ALA A 14 12.68 11.27 4.58
N LEU A 15 13.20 11.77 5.70
CA LEU A 15 14.38 12.65 5.72
C LEU A 15 15.73 11.90 5.83
N VAL A 16 15.71 10.58 6.06
CA VAL A 16 16.94 9.82 6.37
C VAL A 16 17.71 9.32 5.13
N CYS A 17 17.14 9.37 3.92
CA CYS A 17 17.88 8.97 2.71
C CYS A 17 18.71 10.08 2.05
N CYS A 18 18.62 11.35 2.49
CA CYS A 18 19.33 12.45 1.82
C CYS A 18 20.24 13.30 2.71
N LEU A 19 20.27 13.09 4.03
CA LEU A 19 21.03 13.96 4.92
C LEU A 19 22.16 13.22 5.65
N ASN A 20 23.18 12.77 4.92
CA ASN A 20 24.47 12.39 5.55
C ASN A 20 25.69 12.32 4.62
N ILE A 21 25.81 13.24 3.64
CA ILE A 21 27.12 13.46 2.99
C ILE A 21 27.47 14.96 3.04
N VAL A 22 28.27 15.26 4.08
CA VAL A 22 29.26 16.35 4.21
C VAL A 22 28.72 17.74 4.55
N ALA A 23 28.31 17.89 5.81
CA ALA A 23 28.54 19.12 6.56
C ALA A 23 29.87 18.99 7.32
N LEU A 24 31.00 19.21 6.64
CA LEU A 24 32.24 19.57 7.33
C LEU A 24 33.16 20.36 6.40
N SER A 25 33.05 21.68 6.46
CA SER A 25 34.18 22.62 6.46
C SER A 25 33.64 24.01 6.16
N GLY A 26 33.52 24.83 7.20
CA GLY A 26 33.40 26.26 7.00
C GLY A 26 34.75 26.80 6.53
N CYS A 27 34.77 27.54 5.43
CA CYS A 27 35.73 28.61 5.09
C CYS A 27 35.33 29.26 3.75
N VAL A 28 34.78 30.46 3.83
CA VAL A 28 34.95 31.66 2.96
C VAL A 28 35.17 31.48 1.44
N ASN A 29 34.20 32.04 0.68
CA ASN A 29 34.24 32.68 -0.65
C ASN A 29 35.12 32.12 -1.77
N VAL A 30 34.53 31.76 -2.93
CA VAL A 30 34.92 32.24 -4.27
C VAL A 30 33.74 32.05 -5.25
N LEU A 31 33.45 33.10 -6.01
CA LEU A 31 32.54 33.12 -7.17
C LEU A 31 32.98 32.10 -8.23
N ALA A 32 32.22 31.02 -8.44
CA ALA A 32 32.29 30.24 -9.66
C ALA A 32 30.87 29.80 -10.07
N LYS A 33 30.53 30.21 -11.29
CA LYS A 33 29.24 30.08 -11.94
C LYS A 33 28.82 28.62 -12.13
N LEU A 34 27.51 28.49 -12.22
CA LEU A 34 26.74 27.71 -13.19
C LEU A 34 25.95 26.58 -12.56
N THR A 35 24.65 26.87 -12.49
CA THR A 35 23.52 26.07 -12.05
C THR A 35 23.68 24.62 -12.44
N VAL A 36 24.08 23.78 -11.49
CA VAL A 36 23.87 22.33 -11.59
C VAL A 36 22.37 22.15 -11.53
N GLY A 37 21.75 21.90 -12.69
CA GLY A 37 20.35 21.54 -12.77
C GLY A 37 20.15 20.22 -12.05
N ILE A 38 19.79 20.29 -10.76
CA ILE A 38 19.35 19.14 -10.00
C ILE A 38 17.94 18.85 -10.52
N ALA A 39 17.82 17.96 -11.51
CA ALA A 39 16.54 17.39 -11.87
C ALA A 39 16.11 16.51 -10.68
N LEU A 40 15.28 17.08 -9.79
CA LEU A 40 14.56 16.31 -8.78
C LEU A 40 13.54 15.46 -9.53
N SER A 41 13.91 14.23 -9.84
CA SER A 41 12.96 13.20 -10.25
C SER A 41 12.22 12.77 -8.99
N GLU A 42 11.19 13.53 -8.64
CA GLU A 42 10.23 13.14 -7.61
C GLU A 42 9.43 11.96 -8.17
N LYS A 43 9.91 10.74 -7.91
CA LYS A 43 9.05 9.57 -8.08
C LYS A 43 7.87 9.73 -7.12
N PRO A 44 6.62 9.64 -7.57
CA PRO A 44 5.49 9.60 -6.66
C PRO A 44 5.71 8.45 -5.68
N ALA A 45 5.80 8.76 -4.39
CA ALA A 45 5.87 7.77 -3.34
C ALA A 45 4.44 7.26 -3.11
N PHE A 46 4.17 6.03 -3.56
CA PHE A 46 2.92 5.36 -3.23
C PHE A 46 2.99 4.86 -1.79
N ALA A 47 1.93 5.09 -1.00
CA ALA A 47 1.83 4.49 0.31
C ALA A 47 1.68 2.96 0.14
N GLU A 48 2.57 2.17 0.73
CA GLU A 48 2.51 0.71 0.62
C GLU A 48 1.24 0.15 1.27
N SER A 49 0.58 -0.79 0.59
CA SER A 49 -0.48 -1.61 1.16
C SER A 49 0.15 -2.73 1.99
N LYS A 50 -0.48 -3.06 3.12
CA LYS A 50 -0.05 -4.19 3.98
C LYS A 50 -1.17 -5.22 4.00
N ILE A 51 -1.11 -6.13 3.03
CA ILE A 51 -2.07 -7.23 2.87
C ILE A 51 -1.34 -8.53 3.09
N ILE A 52 -1.62 -9.19 4.21
CA ILE A 52 -0.97 -10.43 4.62
C ILE A 52 -2.04 -11.49 4.71
N PRO A 53 -2.08 -12.48 3.80
CA PRO A 53 -2.96 -13.64 3.92
C PRO A 53 -2.69 -14.42 5.20
N ASP A 54 -3.72 -15.03 5.77
CA ASP A 54 -3.53 -16.05 6.78
C ASP A 54 -3.67 -17.46 6.17
N ASN A 55 -3.28 -18.47 6.96
CA ASN A 55 -3.34 -19.88 6.55
C ASN A 55 -4.55 -20.62 7.14
N SER A 56 -5.57 -19.90 7.63
CA SER A 56 -6.73 -20.51 8.32
C SER A 56 -7.65 -21.30 7.38
N LEU A 57 -7.56 -21.04 6.06
CA LEU A 57 -8.31 -21.74 5.02
C LEU A 57 -7.55 -22.95 4.43
N GLY A 58 -6.34 -23.25 4.92
CA GLY A 58 -5.56 -24.41 4.47
C GLY A 58 -5.24 -24.36 2.97
N ALA A 59 -5.69 -25.37 2.22
CA ALA A 59 -5.45 -25.46 0.78
C ALA A 59 -6.15 -24.35 -0.05
N GLU A 60 -7.16 -23.69 0.52
CA GLU A 60 -7.94 -22.62 -0.11
C GLU A 60 -7.49 -21.22 0.39
N SER A 61 -6.23 -21.11 0.82
CA SER A 61 -5.67 -19.85 1.34
C SER A 61 -5.71 -18.73 0.31
N SER A 62 -5.83 -17.50 0.81
CA SER A 62 -5.83 -16.30 -0.03
C SER A 62 -4.42 -16.00 -0.53
N SER A 63 -4.30 -15.44 -1.72
CA SER A 63 -3.03 -15.03 -2.32
C SER A 63 -3.13 -13.60 -2.84
N VAL A 64 -2.03 -12.86 -2.80
CA VAL A 64 -1.96 -11.46 -3.25
C VAL A 64 -0.90 -11.34 -4.33
N VAL A 65 -1.27 -10.75 -5.46
CA VAL A 65 -0.37 -10.47 -6.58
C VAL A 65 -0.32 -8.97 -6.79
N SER A 66 0.84 -8.37 -6.54
CA SER A 66 1.07 -6.93 -6.69
C SER A 66 1.55 -6.59 -8.10
N PHE A 67 0.96 -5.56 -8.68
CA PHE A 67 1.26 -4.98 -9.98
C PHE A 67 1.61 -3.50 -9.80
N ASP A 68 2.90 -3.21 -9.67
CA ASP A 68 3.39 -1.83 -9.57
C ASP A 68 3.66 -1.28 -10.98
N SER A 69 2.60 -1.00 -11.72
CA SER A 69 2.69 -0.36 -13.04
C SER A 69 2.97 1.15 -12.88
N VAL A 70 3.63 1.75 -13.88
CA VAL A 70 4.20 3.12 -13.89
C VAL A 70 3.16 4.23 -13.59
N GLY A 71 2.73 4.34 -12.33
CA GLY A 71 1.83 5.40 -11.84
C GLY A 71 0.61 4.94 -11.04
N PHE A 72 0.23 3.66 -11.06
CA PHE A 72 -0.94 3.15 -10.33
C PHE A 72 -0.67 1.74 -9.82
N PRO A 73 -0.23 1.59 -8.56
CA PRO A 73 0.01 0.29 -7.97
C PRO A 73 -1.32 -0.41 -7.67
N ILE A 74 -1.42 -1.66 -8.10
CA ILE A 74 -2.63 -2.46 -7.93
C ILE A 74 -2.27 -3.80 -7.29
N ASP A 75 -3.01 -4.23 -6.27
CA ASP A 75 -2.92 -5.59 -5.74
C ASP A 75 -4.17 -6.39 -6.09
N VAL A 76 -4.00 -7.57 -6.65
CA VAL A 76 -5.10 -8.49 -6.97
C VAL A 76 -5.10 -9.66 -6.01
N ILE A 77 -6.25 -9.90 -5.40
CA ILE A 77 -6.46 -10.95 -4.42
C ILE A 77 -7.08 -12.15 -5.12
N ASN A 78 -6.40 -13.29 -5.04
CA ASN A 78 -6.75 -14.54 -5.70
C ASN A 78 -6.96 -15.67 -4.68
N GLY A 79 -7.49 -16.80 -5.15
CA GLY A 79 -7.77 -17.97 -4.32
C GLY A 79 -9.03 -17.80 -3.48
N GLY A 80 -8.99 -18.21 -2.21
CA GLY A 80 -10.13 -18.17 -1.31
C GLY A 80 -10.99 -19.43 -1.35
N ALA A 81 -11.84 -19.57 -0.34
CA ALA A 81 -12.69 -20.74 -0.14
C ALA A 81 -14.11 -20.46 -0.65
N ILE A 82 -14.60 -21.29 -1.57
CA ILE A 82 -15.97 -21.18 -2.09
C ILE A 82 -16.88 -22.06 -1.24
N ARG A 83 -17.95 -21.47 -0.70
CA ARG A 83 -19.03 -22.21 -0.03
C ARG A 83 -20.37 -21.68 -0.54
N GLN A 84 -21.02 -22.49 -1.38
CA GLN A 84 -22.25 -22.11 -2.08
C GLN A 84 -22.02 -20.80 -2.88
N ALA A 85 -22.87 -19.79 -2.72
CA ALA A 85 -22.76 -18.50 -3.40
C ALA A 85 -21.84 -17.48 -2.68
N ASN A 86 -21.00 -17.94 -1.76
CA ASN A 86 -20.10 -17.07 -0.97
C ASN A 86 -18.63 -17.46 -1.22
N LEU A 87 -17.81 -16.46 -1.53
CA LEU A 87 -16.36 -16.58 -1.65
C LEU A 87 -15.70 -15.94 -0.43
N PHE A 88 -14.91 -16.73 0.30
CA PHE A 88 -14.26 -16.32 1.54
C PHE A 88 -12.77 -16.08 1.32
N TYR A 89 -12.30 -14.92 1.74
CA TYR A 89 -10.90 -14.57 1.88
C TYR A 89 -10.54 -14.38 3.36
N SER A 90 -9.33 -14.76 3.74
CA SER A 90 -8.85 -14.62 5.12
C SER A 90 -7.45 -14.03 5.13
N PHE A 91 -7.30 -12.98 5.92
CA PHE A 91 -6.08 -12.19 6.03
C PHE A 91 -5.69 -12.07 7.50
N GLN A 92 -4.40 -12.11 7.77
CA GLN A 92 -3.86 -11.67 9.05
C GLN A 92 -3.91 -10.14 9.15
N GLU A 93 -3.53 -9.44 8.09
CA GLU A 93 -3.57 -7.98 8.03
C GLU A 93 -4.13 -7.53 6.69
N PHE A 94 -4.93 -6.46 6.70
CA PHE A 94 -5.55 -5.93 5.50
C PHE A 94 -5.58 -4.41 5.56
N ASN A 95 -4.61 -3.77 4.92
CA ASN A 95 -4.48 -2.33 4.79
C ASN A 95 -4.29 -1.94 3.33
N VAL A 96 -5.01 -0.91 2.90
CA VAL A 96 -4.95 -0.37 1.55
C VAL A 96 -4.39 1.03 1.61
N GLY A 97 -3.15 1.20 1.15
CA GLY A 97 -2.49 2.50 1.11
C GLY A 97 -3.19 3.49 0.19
N GLU A 98 -2.99 4.79 0.44
CA GLU A 98 -3.44 5.87 -0.44
C GLU A 98 -2.92 5.66 -1.87
N LEU A 99 -3.76 6.02 -2.86
CA LEU A 99 -3.42 5.95 -4.29
C LEU A 99 -3.09 4.53 -4.81
N ARG A 100 -3.34 3.47 -4.02
CA ARG A 100 -3.30 2.07 -4.47
C ARG A 100 -4.70 1.51 -4.69
N GLY A 101 -4.83 0.59 -5.63
CA GLY A 101 -6.06 -0.17 -5.87
C GLY A 101 -5.92 -1.62 -5.41
N VAL A 102 -6.95 -2.17 -4.77
CA VAL A 102 -6.97 -3.57 -4.35
C VAL A 102 -8.25 -4.21 -4.88
N TYR A 103 -8.11 -5.30 -5.64
CA TYR A 103 -9.23 -5.94 -6.33
C TYR A 103 -9.36 -7.41 -5.96
N PHE A 104 -10.57 -7.81 -5.58
CA PHE A 104 -10.91 -9.21 -5.37
C PHE A 104 -11.20 -9.88 -6.71
N GLN A 105 -10.50 -10.97 -7.01
CA GLN A 105 -10.77 -11.78 -8.20
C GLN A 105 -12.00 -12.64 -7.99
N ASN A 106 -13.05 -12.40 -8.77
CA ASN A 106 -14.20 -13.29 -8.79
C ASN A 106 -14.00 -14.41 -9.83
N ILE A 107 -13.97 -15.66 -9.37
CA ILE A 107 -13.69 -16.83 -10.21
C ILE A 107 -14.97 -17.36 -10.90
N SER A 108 -16.16 -17.03 -10.39
CA SER A 108 -17.43 -17.60 -10.90
C SER A 108 -18.60 -16.63 -10.85
N ASN A 109 -19.45 -16.71 -11.87
CA ASN A 109 -20.70 -15.95 -11.97
C ASN A 109 -21.77 -16.38 -10.94
N GLU A 110 -21.56 -17.51 -10.27
CA GLU A 110 -22.45 -18.05 -9.24
C GLU A 110 -22.19 -17.44 -7.84
N ILE A 111 -21.07 -16.73 -7.68
CA ILE A 111 -20.73 -16.04 -6.43
C ILE A 111 -21.55 -14.75 -6.32
N GLN A 112 -22.36 -14.67 -5.26
CA GLN A 112 -23.16 -13.48 -4.93
C GLN A 112 -22.47 -12.60 -3.91
N ASN A 113 -21.70 -13.19 -2.99
CA ASN A 113 -21.05 -12.48 -1.90
C ASN A 113 -19.55 -12.78 -1.85
N ILE A 114 -18.76 -11.74 -1.66
CA ILE A 114 -17.33 -11.83 -1.32
C ILE A 114 -17.17 -11.37 0.12
N LEU A 115 -16.62 -12.25 0.96
CA LEU A 115 -16.45 -12.03 2.38
C LEU A 115 -14.96 -12.09 2.72
N ALA A 116 -14.41 -10.99 3.22
CA ALA A 116 -13.05 -10.93 3.73
C ALA A 116 -13.07 -10.88 5.26
N ARG A 117 -12.25 -11.72 5.90
CA ARG A 117 -12.01 -11.68 7.34
C ARG A 117 -10.57 -11.27 7.62
N VAL A 118 -10.39 -10.42 8.63
CA VAL A 118 -9.08 -10.10 9.19
C VAL A 118 -8.96 -10.80 10.55
N THR A 119 -7.92 -11.60 10.74
CA THR A 119 -7.67 -12.39 11.96
C THR A 119 -6.61 -11.77 12.87
N GLY A 120 -5.82 -10.82 12.37
CA GLY A 120 -4.87 -10.07 13.18
C GLY A 120 -5.51 -8.98 14.03
N GLU A 121 -4.72 -8.45 14.96
CA GLU A 121 -5.16 -7.45 15.94
C GLU A 121 -5.07 -6.02 15.40
N ASN A 122 -4.35 -5.82 14.29
CA ASN A 122 -4.14 -4.51 13.70
C ASN A 122 -5.42 -4.03 13.00
N ARG A 123 -5.82 -2.79 13.30
CA ARG A 123 -6.93 -2.14 12.61
C ARG A 123 -6.62 -2.00 11.11
N SER A 124 -7.60 -2.31 10.29
CA SER A 124 -7.55 -2.06 8.85
C SER A 124 -7.74 -0.58 8.51
N ASP A 125 -6.74 -0.01 7.86
CA ASP A 125 -6.79 1.31 7.23
C ASP A 125 -6.99 1.16 5.72
N ILE A 126 -8.12 1.66 5.23
CA ILE A 126 -8.51 1.62 3.82
C ILE A 126 -8.51 3.06 3.29
N LEU A 127 -7.35 3.48 2.79
CA LEU A 127 -7.14 4.83 2.26
C LEU A 127 -7.11 4.87 0.73
N GLY A 128 -6.96 3.71 0.09
CA GLY A 128 -7.04 3.55 -1.36
C GLY A 128 -8.38 3.00 -1.86
N THR A 129 -8.36 2.41 -3.06
CA THR A 129 -9.54 1.91 -3.74
C THR A 129 -9.71 0.41 -3.51
N LEU A 130 -10.93 -0.02 -3.19
CA LEU A 130 -11.33 -1.43 -3.19
C LEU A 130 -12.30 -1.70 -4.34
N GLY A 131 -12.10 -2.83 -5.02
CA GLY A 131 -12.96 -3.22 -6.13
C GLY A 131 -13.03 -4.73 -6.32
N ILE A 132 -13.76 -5.12 -7.35
CA ILE A 132 -13.90 -6.50 -7.81
C ILE A 132 -13.46 -6.53 -9.27
N VAL A 133 -12.74 -7.58 -9.65
CA VAL A 133 -12.40 -7.88 -11.04
C VAL A 133 -13.01 -9.23 -11.42
N LEU A 134 -13.58 -9.29 -12.62
CA LEU A 134 -14.18 -10.49 -13.23
C LEU A 134 -13.18 -11.16 -14.16
#